data_AF-A0A432QTL3-F1
#
_entry.id   AF-A0A432QTL3-F1
#
_cell.length_a   1.000
_cell.length_b   1.000
_cell.length_c   1.000
_cell.angle_alpha   90.00
_cell.angle_beta   90.00
_cell.angle_gamma   90.00
#
_symmetry.space_group_name_H-M   'P 1'
#
loop_
_entity.id
_entity.type
_entity.pdbx_description
1 polymer ?
#
loop_
_entity_poly.entity_id
_entity_poly.type
_entity_poly.pdbx_seq_one_letter_code
_entity_poly.pdbx_strand_id
1 'polypeptide(L)'
;MQPGAILLAAKSGMPILPIVWAVKHYKAFNSWDHTVLPLPFSRMVLQYGDLQYVKEKLSSDELEKSRFQLEQEMTTMYRELWGRLGKKGHTMGDS
;
A
#
# COMPACT_ATOMS: atom_id res chain seq x y z
N MET A 1 -6.49 -3.75 -1.03
CA MET A 1 -6.45 -2.72 0.06
C MET A 1 -7.65 -2.88 0.99
N GLN A 2 -7.54 -2.52 2.27
CA GLN A 2 -8.71 -2.56 3.18
C GLN A 2 -9.68 -1.39 2.87
N PRO A 3 -11.00 -1.64 2.70
CA PRO A 3 -11.98 -0.62 2.30
C PRO A 3 -12.11 0.59 3.24
N GLY A 4 -11.72 0.43 4.51
CA GLY A 4 -11.94 1.44 5.55
C GLY A 4 -11.22 2.78 5.32
N ALA A 5 -10.01 2.76 4.75
CA ALA A 5 -9.22 3.98 4.57
C ALA A 5 -9.86 4.97 3.57
N ILE A 6 -10.39 4.45 2.46
CA ILE A 6 -11.04 5.27 1.43
C ILE A 6 -12.39 5.80 1.92
N LEU A 7 -13.14 4.98 2.68
CA LEU A 7 -14.39 5.42 3.29
C LEU A 7 -14.18 6.58 4.27
N LEU A 8 -13.11 6.53 5.07
CA LEU A 8 -12.76 7.61 5.99
C LEU A 8 -12.37 8.90 5.26
N ALA A 9 -11.58 8.79 4.19
CA ALA A 9 -11.23 9.94 3.35
C ALA A 9 -12.47 10.56 2.68
N ALA A 10 -13.35 9.73 2.11
CA ALA A 10 -14.60 10.18 1.50
C ALA A 10 -15.51 10.91 2.49
N LYS A 11 -15.57 10.46 3.75
CA LYS A 11 -16.38 11.07 4.81
C LYS A 11 -15.76 12.32 5.42
N SER A 12 -14.43 12.44 5.41
CA SER A 12 -13.71 13.57 6.00
C SER A 12 -13.39 14.68 5.00
N GLY A 13 -13.51 14.41 3.70
CA GLY A 13 -13.10 15.34 2.63
C GLY A 13 -11.58 15.54 2.55
N MET A 14 -10.80 14.73 3.28
CA MET A 14 -9.35 14.82 3.31
C MET A 14 -8.72 13.97 2.19
N PRO A 15 -7.61 14.42 1.58
CA PRO A 15 -6.90 13.62 0.60
C PRO A 15 -6.23 12.40 1.25
N ILE A 16 -6.09 11.33 0.48
CA ILE A 16 -5.33 10.13 0.86
C ILE A 16 -3.90 10.31 0.34
N LEU A 17 -2.91 10.10 1.20
CA LEU A 17 -1.51 9.98 0.79
C LEU A 17 -1.13 8.51 0.67
N PRO A 18 -0.92 7.97 -0.54
CA PRO A 18 -0.47 6.61 -0.74
C PRO A 18 0.96 6.46 -0.21
N ILE A 19 1.20 5.47 0.65
CA ILE A 19 2.53 5.19 1.18
C ILE A 19 2.80 3.69 1.04
N VAL A 20 3.95 3.34 0.45
CA VAL A 20 4.46 1.97 0.37
C VAL A 20 5.88 1.90 0.89
N TRP A 21 6.26 0.75 1.42
CA TRP A 21 7.60 0.51 1.94
C TRP A 21 8.11 -0.86 1.54
N ALA A 22 9.43 -0.98 1.50
CA ALA A 22 10.13 -2.23 1.27
C ALA A 22 11.35 -2.31 2.18
N VAL A 23 11.75 -3.53 2.54
CA VAL A 23 12.83 -3.77 3.49
C VAL A 23 13.71 -4.91 3.00
N LYS A 24 15.03 -4.75 3.17
CA LYS A 24 15.99 -5.73 2.65
C LYS A 24 15.98 -7.05 3.44
N HIS A 25 16.07 -6.96 4.76
CA HIS A 25 16.05 -8.10 5.68
C HIS A 25 14.82 -8.01 6.57
N TYR A 26 13.98 -9.03 6.51
CA TYR A 26 12.74 -9.13 7.28
C TYR A 26 12.41 -10.59 7.55
N LYS A 27 11.57 -10.80 8.55
CA LYS A 27 10.89 -12.06 8.81
C LYS A 27 9.41 -11.87 8.48
N ALA A 28 8.91 -12.57 7.47
CA ALA A 28 7.48 -12.65 7.22
C ALA A 28 6.89 -13.75 8.10
N PHE A 29 5.83 -13.42 8.83
CA PHE A 29 5.05 -14.41 9.58
C PHE A 29 3.87 -14.85 8.73
N ASN A 30 3.64 -16.16 8.67
CA ASN A 30 2.42 -16.72 8.09
C ASN A 30 1.29 -16.68 9.12
N SER A 31 1.01 -15.48 9.64
CA SER A 31 -0.11 -15.18 10.53
C SER A 31 -1.30 -14.69 9.71
N TRP A 32 -2.48 -14.69 10.33
CA TRP A 32 -3.74 -14.26 9.71
C TRP A 32 -3.76 -12.80 9.20
N ASP A 33 -2.71 -12.03 9.50
CA ASP A 33 -2.50 -10.63 9.13
C ASP A 33 -1.25 -10.40 8.23
N HIS A 34 -0.56 -11.46 7.78
CA HIS A 34 0.66 -11.38 6.95
C HIS A 34 1.72 -10.40 7.48
N THR A 35 1.92 -10.36 8.81
CA THR A 35 2.83 -9.39 9.42
C THR A 35 4.28 -9.59 8.98
N VAL A 36 4.92 -8.49 8.59
CA VAL A 36 6.34 -8.42 8.24
C VAL A 36 7.09 -7.70 9.35
N LEU A 37 8.08 -8.38 9.95
CA LEU A 37 8.95 -7.78 10.96
C LEU A 37 10.32 -7.47 10.35
N PRO A 38 10.70 -6.19 10.22
CA PRO A 38 12.05 -5.79 9.85
C PRO A 38 13.07 -6.34 10.85
N LEU A 39 14.18 -6.91 10.37
CA LEU A 39 15.29 -7.27 11.25
C LEU A 39 16.04 -6.01 11.72
N PRO A 40 16.65 -6.02 12.93
CA PRO A 40 17.51 -4.91 13.37
C PRO A 40 18.57 -4.57 12.32
N PHE A 41 18.82 -3.28 12.13
CA PHE A 41 19.80 -2.74 11.15
C PHE A 41 19.49 -3.03 9.67
N SER A 42 18.26 -3.42 9.37
CA SER A 42 17.81 -3.58 7.99
C SER A 42 17.63 -2.23 7.30
N ARG A 43 18.00 -2.14 6.02
CA ARG A 43 17.70 -0.97 5.19
C ARG A 43 16.25 -1.05 4.73
N MET A 44 15.50 0.00 5.03
CA MET A 44 14.12 0.20 4.57
C MET A 44 14.08 1.36 3.58
N VAL A 45 13.23 1.24 2.58
CA VAL A 45 12.91 2.32 1.64
C VAL A 45 11.42 2.60 1.77
N LEU A 46 11.06 3.87 1.84
CA LEU A 46 9.69 4.37 1.88
C LEU A 46 9.46 5.18 0.62
N GLN A 47 8.31 4.99 -0.03
CA GLN A 47 7.87 5.79 -1.17
C GLN A 47 6.47 6.31 -0.88
N TYR A 48 6.30 7.61 -1.07
CA TYR A 48 5.01 8.29 -1.06
C TYR A 48 4.58 8.55 -2.49
N GLY A 49 3.29 8.37 -2.75
CA GLY A 49 2.63 8.75 -4.00
C GLY A 49 2.07 10.16 -3.94
N ASP A 50 1.29 10.52 -4.95
CA ASP A 50 0.61 11.82 -5.01
C ASP A 50 -0.63 11.83 -4.12
N LEU A 51 -1.02 13.03 -3.67
CA LEU A 51 -2.26 13.19 -2.90
C LEU A 51 -3.48 12.86 -3.77
N GLN A 52 -4.24 11.87 -3.33
CA GLN A 52 -5.47 11.42 -3.99
C GLN A 52 -6.67 12.09 -3.31
N TYR A 53 -7.32 13.01 -4.03
CA TYR A 53 -8.51 13.69 -3.53
C TYR A 53 -9.76 12.86 -3.79
N VAL A 54 -10.41 12.45 -2.71
CA VAL A 54 -11.71 11.78 -2.77
C VAL A 54 -12.79 12.86 -2.63
N LYS A 55 -13.59 13.07 -3.68
CA LYS A 55 -14.68 14.05 -3.61
C LYS A 55 -15.70 13.63 -2.54
N GLU A 56 -16.17 14.61 -1.79
CA GLU A 56 -17.28 14.42 -0.85
C GLU A 56 -18.55 14.12 -1.66
N LYS A 57 -19.28 13.04 -1.31
CA LYS A 57 -20.50 12.55 -2.00
C LYS A 57 -20.30 11.88 -3.38
N LEU A 58 -19.22 11.13 -3.56
CA LEU A 58 -19.12 10.21 -4.71
C LEU A 58 -20.27 9.19 -4.67
N SER A 59 -20.81 8.85 -5.84
CA SER A 59 -21.67 7.68 -5.99
C SER A 59 -20.88 6.39 -5.65
N SER A 60 -21.59 5.28 -5.41
CA SER A 60 -20.95 3.98 -5.14
C SER A 60 -19.93 3.60 -6.20
N ASP A 61 -20.24 3.88 -7.47
CA ASP A 61 -19.43 3.50 -8.62
C ASP A 61 -18.18 4.37 -8.75
N GLU A 62 -18.29 5.66 -8.46
CA GLU A 62 -17.14 6.57 -8.47
C GLU A 62 -16.21 6.33 -7.26
N LEU A 63 -16.78 5.95 -6.11
CA LEU A 63 -16.00 5.54 -4.94
C LEU A 63 -15.21 4.25 -5.24
N GLU A 64 -15.86 3.27 -5.87
CA GLU A 64 -15.22 2.01 -6.26
C GLU A 64 -14.14 2.24 -7.33
N LYS A 65 -14.39 3.13 -8.30
CA LYS A 65 -13.39 3.53 -9.29
C LYS A 65 -12.17 4.21 -8.63
N SER A 66 -12.41 5.10 -7.68
CA SER A 66 -11.34 5.77 -6.92
C SER A 66 -10.55 4.76 -6.09
N ARG A 67 -11.23 3.78 -5.48
CA ARG A 67 -10.61 2.67 -4.75
C ARG A 67 -9.71 1.85 -5.65
N PHE A 68 -10.18 1.49 -6.83
CA PHE A 68 -9.43 0.72 -7.80
C PHE A 68 -8.19 1.47 -8.31
N GLN A 69 -8.32 2.76 -8.63
CA GLN A 69 -7.20 3.60 -9.07
C GLN A 69 -6.11 3.70 -8.00
N LEU A 70 -6.49 4.00 -6.76
CA LEU A 70 -5.55 4.05 -5.63
C LEU A 70 -4.85 2.70 -5.42
N GLU A 71 -5.59 1.61 -5.47
CA GLU A 71 -5.03 0.26 -5.33
C GLU A 71 -4.02 -0.06 -6.45
N GLN A 72 -4.32 0.33 -7.68
CA GLN A 72 -3.43 0.15 -8.82
C GLN A 72 -2.15 0.98 -8.68
N GLU A 73 -2.25 2.24 -8.25
CA GLU A 73 -1.11 3.11 -7.99
C GLU A 73 -0.21 2.53 -6.90
N MET A 74 -0.80 2.16 -5.75
CA MET A 74 -0.06 1.56 -4.64
C MET A 74 0.58 0.23 -5.02
N THR A 75 -0.09 -0.60 -5.81
CA THR A 75 0.48 -1.86 -6.32
C THR A 75 1.67 -1.61 -7.23
N THR A 76 1.61 -0.57 -8.07
CA THR A 76 2.68 -0.18 -8.98
C THR A 76 3.90 0.32 -8.18
N MET A 77 3.69 1.27 -7.28
CA MET A 77 4.76 1.78 -6.40
C MET A 77 5.37 0.66 -5.56
N TYR A 78 4.55 -0.24 -5.02
CA TYR A 78 5.04 -1.39 -4.26
C TYR A 78 5.95 -2.28 -5.12
N ARG A 79 5.53 -2.65 -6.33
CA ARG A 79 6.33 -3.51 -7.22
C ARG A 79 7.65 -2.84 -7.60
N GLU A 80 7.62 -1.55 -7.93
CA GLU A 80 8.83 -0.79 -8.25
C GLU A 80 9.80 -0.75 -7.06
N LEU A 81 9.29 -0.45 -5.87
CA LEU A 81 10.09 -0.32 -4.66
C LEU A 81 10.76 -1.64 -4.26
N TRP A 82 10.01 -2.75 -4.35
CA TRP A 82 10.56 -4.08 -4.11
C TRP A 82 11.54 -4.51 -5.22
N GLY A 83 11.26 -4.16 -6.48
CA GLY A 83 12.16 -4.37 -7.61
C GLY A 83 13.52 -3.69 -7.42
N ARG A 84 13.57 -2.48 -6.85
CA ARG A 84 14.82 -1.79 -6.48
C ARG A 84 15.65 -2.56 -5.44
N LEU A 85 15.01 -3.37 -4.60
CA LEU A 85 15.68 -4.25 -3.64
C LEU A 85 15.99 -5.64 -4.21
N GLY A 86 15.72 -5.88 -5.49
CA GLY A 86 15.94 -7.17 -6.15
C GLY A 86 14.97 -8.26 -5.68
N LYS A 87 13.80 -7.89 -5.15
CA LYS A 87 12.80 -8.81 -4.58
C LYS A 87 11.44 -8.58 -5.23
N LYS A 88 10.59 -9.61 -5.29
CA LYS A 88 9.23 -9.51 -5.87
C LYS A 88 8.18 -8.99 -4.88
N GLY A 89 8.52 -8.93 -3.59
CA GLY A 89 7.61 -8.55 -2.52
C GLY A 89 7.97 -9.26 -1.21
N HIS A 90 7.18 -9.01 -0.16
CA HIS A 90 7.22 -9.79 1.09
C HIS A 90 6.24 -10.97 1.10
N THR A 91 5.30 -11.01 0.17
CA THR A 91 4.31 -12.09 0.00
C THR A 91 4.97 -13.33 -0.58
N MET A 92 5.31 -14.25 0.32
CA MET A 92 5.76 -15.65 0.14
C MET A 92 6.97 -15.89 -0.78
N GLY A 93 7.92 -16.69 -0.27
CA GLY A 93 8.98 -17.30 -1.08
C GLY A 93 8.40 -18.01 -2.32
N ASP A 94 9.12 -18.13 -3.42
CA ASP A 94 10.31 -18.99 -3.48
C ASP A 94 10.07 -20.32 -2.71
N SER A 95 9.02 -21.06 -3.07
CA SER A 95 8.92 -22.54 -3.20
C SER A 95 7.47 -22.96 -3.38
#